data_AF-A0A2M7R3L0-F1
#
_entry.id   AF-A0A2M7R3L0-F1
#
_cell.length_a   1.000
_cell.length_b   1.000
_cell.length_c   1.000
_cell.angle_alpha   90.00
_cell.angle_beta   90.00
_cell.angle_gamma   90.00
#
_symmetry.space_group_name_H-M   'P 1'
#
loop_
_entity.id
_entity.type
_entity.pdbx_description
1 polymer ?
#
loop_
_entity_poly.entity_id
_entity_poly.type
_entity_poly.pdbx_seq_one_letter_code
_entity_poly.pdbx_strand_id
1 'polypeptide(L)' 'MAKYEVGGVFEAIKKSFATFNETDLFDTVQAITDFRNNYIAHQEKELTDINIAREGLIAWIMGIYKIYFTHH' A
#
# COMPACT_ATOMS: atom_id res chain seq x y z
N MET A 1 36.08 -7.80 -3.63
CA MET A 1 34.73 -8.10 -4.17
C MET A 1 34.18 -6.81 -4.76
N ALA A 2 33.88 -6.79 -6.05
CA ALA A 2 33.26 -5.61 -6.66
C ALA A 2 31.84 -5.46 -6.09
N LYS A 3 31.57 -4.31 -5.46
CA LYS A 3 30.23 -3.93 -5.00
C LYS A 3 29.40 -3.69 -6.26
N TYR A 4 28.51 -4.61 -6.61
CA TYR A 4 27.58 -4.39 -7.72
C TYR A 4 26.72 -3.18 -7.35
N GLU A 5 26.90 -2.05 -8.04
CA GLU A 5 25.96 -0.94 -7.96
C GLU A 5 24.69 -1.38 -8.69
N VAL A 6 23.69 -1.75 -7.90
CA VAL A 6 22.35 -2.08 -8.36
C VAL A 6 21.69 -0.78 -8.86
N GLY A 7 22.08 -0.35 -10.07
CA GLY A 7 21.58 0.83 -10.77
C GLY A 7 20.68 0.48 -11.97
N GLY A 8 20.24 1.49 -12.71
CA GLY A 8 19.36 1.31 -13.87
C GLY A 8 17.88 1.24 -13.46
N VAL A 9 17.29 0.03 -13.44
CA VAL A 9 15.86 -0.17 -13.15
C VAL A 9 15.47 0.38 -11.78
N PHE A 10 16.29 0.16 -10.74
CA PHE A 10 16.01 0.64 -9.39
C PHE A 10 16.03 2.16 -9.28
N GLU A 11 16.95 2.83 -9.96
CA GLU A 11 17.00 4.30 -10.01
C GLU A 11 15.83 4.87 -10.80
N ALA A 12 15.42 4.22 -11.88
CA ALA A 12 14.21 4.60 -12.62
C ALA A 12 12.95 4.48 -11.75
N ILE A 13 12.81 3.39 -10.98
CA ILE A 13 11.69 3.20 -10.05
C ILE A 13 11.71 4.30 -8.97
N LYS A 14 12.85 4.51 -8.29
CA LYS A 14 12.97 5.57 -7.27
C LYS A 14 12.56 6.93 -7.82
N LYS A 15 13.06 7.29 -9.01
CA LYS A 15 12.73 8.58 -9.64
C LYS A 15 11.25 8.70 -9.97
N SER A 16 10.62 7.64 -10.47
CA SER A 16 9.19 7.64 -10.81
C SER A 16 8.30 7.79 -9.58
N PHE A 17 8.69 7.23 -8.43
CA PHE A 17 7.92 7.30 -7.19
C PHE A 17 8.33 8.45 -6.27
N ALA A 18 9.40 9.19 -6.58
CA ALA A 18 9.95 10.24 -5.72
C ALA A 18 8.94 11.35 -5.38
N THR A 19 7.96 11.62 -6.26
CA THR A 19 6.89 12.59 -6.01
C THR A 19 5.97 12.21 -4.84
N PHE A 20 6.03 10.96 -4.37
CA PHE A 20 5.24 10.45 -3.24
C PHE A 20 6.05 10.34 -1.95
N ASN A 21 7.34 10.67 -1.95
CA ASN A 21 8.21 10.51 -0.78
C ASN A 21 7.72 11.26 0.47
N GLU A 22 7.10 12.43 0.27
CA GLU A 22 6.56 13.28 1.35
C GLU A 22 5.05 13.06 1.55
N THR A 23 4.51 11.94 1.06
CA THR A 23 3.10 11.58 1.18
C THR A 23 2.94 10.29 1.96
N ASP A 24 1.78 10.11 2.57
CA ASP A 24 1.35 8.88 3.25
C ASP A 24 0.82 7.82 2.26
N LEU A 25 1.16 7.90 0.96
CA LEU A 25 0.68 6.94 -0.06
C LEU A 25 1.15 5.52 0.22
N PHE A 26 2.42 5.34 0.60
CA PHE A 26 2.96 4.02 0.94
C PHE A 26 2.21 3.41 2.12
N ASP A 27 2.06 4.16 3.22
CA ASP A 27 1.35 3.70 4.42
C ASP A 27 -0.11 3.35 4.10
N THR A 28 -0.75 4.12 3.22
CA THR A 28 -2.11 3.85 2.73
C THR A 28 -2.18 2.50 2.00
N VAL A 29 -1.27 2.24 1.06
CA VAL A 29 -1.23 0.98 0.29
C VAL A 29 -0.89 -0.20 1.21
N GLN A 30 0.02 0.01 2.17
CA GLN A 30 0.40 -1.00 3.15
C GLN A 30 -0.79 -1.40 4.03
N ALA A 31 -1.53 -0.42 4.58
CA ALA A 31 -2.71 -0.69 5.40
C ALA A 31 -3.81 -1.47 4.65
N ILE A 32 -4.05 -1.13 3.37
CA ILE A 32 -4.98 -1.89 2.51
C ILE A 32 -4.50 -3.33 2.33
N THR A 33 -3.21 -3.50 2.04
CA THR A 33 -2.60 -4.80 1.78
C THR A 33 -2.70 -5.69 3.00
N ASP A 34 -2.40 -5.15 4.18
CA ASP A 34 -2.45 -5.88 5.44
C ASP A 34 -3.87 -6.28 5.82
N PHE A 35 -4.84 -5.35 5.71
CA PHE A 35 -6.24 -5.68 5.97
C PHE A 35 -6.74 -6.78 5.02
N ARG A 36 -6.50 -6.63 3.71
CA ARG A 36 -6.89 -7.63 2.71
C ARG A 36 -6.25 -8.98 3.00
N ASN A 37 -4.96 -9.01 3.28
CA ASN A 37 -4.25 -10.26 3.48
C ASN A 37 -4.66 -10.95 4.77
N ASN A 38 -4.86 -10.22 5.86
CA ASN A 38 -5.21 -10.81 7.16
C ASN A 38 -6.65 -11.36 7.22
N TYR A 39 -7.59 -10.69 6.55
CA TYR A 39 -9.02 -10.92 6.77
C TYR A 39 -9.79 -11.43 5.55
N ILE A 40 -9.26 -11.25 4.33
CA ILE A 40 -10.04 -11.46 3.09
C ILE A 40 -9.38 -12.49 2.16
N ALA A 41 -8.13 -12.28 1.78
CA ALA A 41 -7.48 -13.03 0.71
C ALA A 41 -6.84 -14.34 1.18
N HIS A 42 -6.20 -14.31 2.34
CA HIS A 42 -5.76 -15.50 3.05
C HIS A 42 -6.35 -15.35 4.44
N GLN A 43 -7.55 -15.87 4.65
CA GLN A 43 -8.30 -15.64 5.90
C GLN A 43 -7.61 -16.37 7.07
N GLU A 44 -6.44 -15.87 7.49
CA GLU A 44 -5.70 -16.30 8.67
C GLU A 44 -6.53 -16.02 9.93
N LYS A 45 -7.37 -14.98 9.86
CA LYS A 45 -8.33 -14.61 10.90
C LYS A 45 -9.70 -14.33 10.28
N GLU A 46 -10.75 -14.85 10.91
CA GLU A 46 -12.10 -14.47 10.53
C GLU A 46 -12.38 -13.02 10.90
N LEU A 47 -12.99 -12.27 9.98
CA LEU A 47 -13.41 -10.90 10.19
C LEU A 47 -14.81 -10.86 10.81
N THR A 48 -14.90 -11.17 12.10
CA THR A 48 -16.18 -11.23 12.84
C THR A 48 -16.49 -9.98 13.65
N ASP A 49 -15.49 -9.15 13.92
CA ASP A 49 -15.67 -7.87 14.61
C ASP A 49 -16.16 -6.79 13.62
N ILE A 50 -17.36 -6.28 13.88
CA ILE A 50 -18.02 -5.28 13.02
C ILE A 50 -17.28 -3.93 12.98
N ASN A 51 -16.58 -3.55 14.05
CA ASN A 51 -15.84 -2.29 14.10
C ASN A 51 -14.56 -2.41 13.28
N ILE A 52 -13.84 -3.53 13.42
CA ILE A 52 -12.65 -3.82 12.59
C ILE A 52 -13.05 -3.87 11.10
N ALA A 53 -14.17 -4.53 10.79
CA ALA A 53 -14.68 -4.59 9.41
C ALA A 53 -15.00 -3.19 8.86
N ARG A 54 -15.68 -2.35 9.65
CA ARG A 54 -16.05 -1.00 9.24
C ARG A 54 -14.83 -0.12 9.00
N GLU A 55 -13.90 -0.09 9.97
CA GLU A 55 -12.69 0.73 9.89
C GLU A 55 -11.82 0.30 8.71
N GLY A 56 -11.62 -1.01 8.52
CA GLY A 56 -10.87 -1.55 7.40
C GLY A 56 -11.48 -1.21 6.05
N LEU A 57 -12.81 -1.30 5.91
CA LEU A 57 -13.50 -0.93 4.67
C LEU A 57 -13.42 0.58 4.38
N ILE A 58 -13.56 1.44 5.40
CA ILE A 58 -13.40 2.89 5.24
C ILE A 58 -11.99 3.22 4.76
N ALA A 59 -10.97 2.68 5.43
CA ALA A 59 -9.57 2.87 5.05
C ALA A 59 -9.31 2.37 3.62
N TRP A 60 -9.92 1.24 3.24
CA TRP A 60 -9.78 0.70 1.89
C TRP A 60 -10.39 1.61 0.83
N ILE A 61 -11.63 2.08 1.02
CA ILE A 61 -12.29 2.98 0.06
C ILE A 61 -11.51 4.30 -0.06
N MET A 62 -11.12 4.90 1.06
CA MET A 62 -10.33 6.13 1.06
C MET A 62 -8.96 5.93 0.39
N GLY A 63 -8.32 4.79 0.62
CA GLY A 63 -7.04 4.49 0.00
C GLY A 63 -7.14 4.28 -1.51
N ILE A 64 -8.17 3.58 -2.01
CA ILE A 64 -8.43 3.46 -3.46
C ILE A 64 -8.69 4.84 -4.07
N TYR A 65 -9.52 5.66 -3.42
CA TYR A 65 -9.81 7.03 -3.86
C TYR A 65 -8.51 7.82 -3.99
N LYS A 66 -7.66 7.80 -2.97
CA LYS A 66 -6.37 8.48 -2.99
C LYS A 66 -5.47 7.98 -4.11
N ILE A 67 -5.33 6.66 -4.29
CA ILE A 67 -4.53 6.06 -5.38
C ILE A 67 -5.03 6.58 -6.74
N TYR A 68 -6.35 6.60 -6.95
CA TYR A 68 -6.94 7.07 -8.21
C TYR A 68 -6.53 8.51 -8.55
N PHE A 69 -6.70 9.44 -7.61
CA PHE A 69 -6.37 10.87 -7.80
C PHE A 69 -4.88 11.18 -7.75
N THR A 70 -4.08 10.27 -7.19
CA THR A 70 -2.62 10.44 -7.17
C THR A 70 -1.99 10.05 -8.52
N HIS A 71 -2.72 9.29 -9.35
CA HIS A 71 -2.28 8.84 -10.67
C HIS A 71 -2.92 9.60 -11.86
N HIS A 72 -3.94 10.43 -11.63
CA HIS A 72 -4.63 11.24 -12.67
C HIS A 72 -4.41 12.73 -12.41
#